data_AF-A0A351DP67-F1
#
_entry.id   AF-A0A351DP67-F1
#
_cell.length_a   1.000
_cell.length_b   1.000
_cell.length_c   1.000
_cell.angle_alpha   90.00
_cell.angle_beta   90.00
_cell.angle_gamma   90.00
#
_symmetry.space_group_name_H-M   'P 1'
#
loop_
_entity.id
_entity.type
_entity.pdbx_description
1 polymer ?
#
loop_
_entity_poly.entity_id
_entity_poly.type
_entity_poly.pdbx_seq_one_letter_code
_entity_poly.pdbx_strand_id
1 'polypeptide(L)' 'APVRQDDLKMISGVGPGLEKKLQDAGIVSYAQIAALTDAEITELETNVIKFGGRIKRDDWIGQATQLMAQ' A
#
# COMPACT_ATOMS: atom_id res chain seq x y z
N ALA A 1 13.55 -16.13 -3.06
CA ALA A 1 12.96 -16.14 -1.70
C ALA A 1 11.44 -16.18 -1.84
N PRO A 2 10.69 -16.80 -0.92
CA PRO A 2 9.22 -16.69 -0.94
C PRO A 2 8.84 -15.22 -0.84
N VAL A 3 7.88 -14.79 -1.65
CA VAL A 3 7.32 -13.44 -1.58
C VAL A 3 6.64 -13.30 -0.23
N ARG A 4 7.15 -12.44 0.65
CA ARG A 4 6.50 -12.13 1.91
C ARG A 4 5.19 -11.41 1.59
N GLN A 5 4.08 -12.04 1.92
CA GLN A 5 2.76 -11.40 1.85
C GLN A 5 2.42 -10.89 3.24
N ASP A 6 2.36 -9.57 3.37
CA ASP A 6 1.98 -8.90 4.59
C ASP A 6 0.46 -8.62 4.59
N ASP A 7 -0.13 -8.48 5.78
CA ASP A 7 -1.53 -8.11 5.94
C ASP A 7 -1.70 -6.60 5.72
N LEU A 8 -1.93 -6.18 4.47
CA LEU A 8 -2.02 -4.76 4.13
C LEU A 8 -3.19 -4.06 4.83
N LYS A 9 -4.18 -4.78 5.36
CA LYS A 9 -5.29 -4.21 6.14
C LYS A 9 -4.85 -3.66 7.49
N MET A 10 -3.62 -3.94 7.92
CA MET A 10 -3.00 -3.29 9.09
C MET A 10 -2.74 -1.80 8.86
N ILE A 11 -2.68 -1.35 7.61
CA ILE A 11 -2.55 0.08 7.28
C ILE A 11 -3.95 0.71 7.30
N SER A 12 -4.10 1.76 8.12
CA SER A 12 -5.34 2.52 8.21
C SER A 12 -5.73 3.09 6.83
N GLY A 13 -6.98 2.84 6.43
CA GLY A 13 -7.49 3.21 5.11
C GLY A 13 -7.37 2.11 4.05
N VAL A 14 -6.63 1.03 4.29
CA VAL A 14 -6.61 -0.18 3.45
C VAL A 14 -7.66 -1.17 3.95
N GLY A 15 -8.80 -1.22 3.28
CA GLY A 15 -9.80 -2.27 3.51
C GLY A 15 -9.54 -3.53 2.67
N PRO A 16 -10.25 -4.66 2.92
CA PRO A 16 -10.07 -5.91 2.17
C PRO A 16 -10.19 -5.78 0.65
N GLY A 17 -11.06 -4.88 0.18
CA GLY A 17 -11.20 -4.59 -1.26
C GLY A 17 -10.02 -3.82 -1.86
N LEU A 18 -9.36 -2.96 -1.07
CA LEU A 18 -8.15 -2.26 -1.50
C LEU A 18 -6.93 -3.17 -1.42
N GLU A 19 -6.81 -3.96 -0.35
CA GLU A 19 -5.78 -5.00 -0.24
C GLU A 19 -5.79 -5.89 -1.47
N LYS A 20 -6.96 -6.42 -1.87
CA LYS A 20 -7.07 -7.26 -3.07
C LYS A 20 -6.58 -6.54 -4.34
N LYS A 21 -6.99 -5.28 -4.55
CA LYS A 21 -6.55 -4.48 -5.70
C LYS A 21 -5.05 -4.21 -5.70
N LEU A 22 -4.45 -3.97 -4.53
CA LEU A 22 -3.01 -3.79 -4.38
C LEU A 22 -2.28 -5.10 -4.70
N GLN A 23 -2.78 -6.23 -4.21
CA GLN A 23 -2.25 -7.56 -4.52
C GLN A 23 -2.34 -7.89 -6.01
N ASP A 24 -3.48 -7.58 -6.65
CA ASP A 24 -3.67 -7.70 -8.10
C ASP A 24 -2.70 -6.80 -8.88
N ALA A 25 -2.30 -5.65 -8.31
CA ALA A 25 -1.28 -4.74 -8.83
C ALA A 25 0.17 -5.14 -8.44
N GLY A 26 0.37 -6.29 -7.78
CA GLY A 26 1.68 -6.80 -7.38
C GLY A 26 2.24 -6.22 -6.07
N ILE A 27 1.48 -5.39 -5.37
CA ILE A 27 1.83 -4.86 -4.05
C ILE A 27 1.27 -5.80 -2.99
N VAL A 28 2.16 -6.53 -2.33
CA VAL A 28 1.81 -7.58 -1.38
C VAL A 28 2.55 -7.46 -0.04
N SER A 29 3.43 -6.46 0.11
CA SER A 29 4.25 -6.28 1.31
C SER A 29 4.30 -4.84 1.78
N TYR A 30 4.55 -4.63 3.07
CA TYR A 30 4.78 -3.31 3.64
C TYR A 30 6.02 -2.65 3.05
N ALA A 31 7.05 -3.44 2.72
CA ALA A 31 8.27 -2.94 2.09
C ALA A 31 8.00 -2.27 0.75
N GLN A 32 7.09 -2.82 -0.07
CA GLN A 32 6.70 -2.21 -1.33
C GLN A 32 5.94 -0.90 -1.10
N ILE A 33 5.03 -0.87 -0.12
CA ILE A 33 4.28 0.36 0.20
C ILE A 33 5.22 1.45 0.72
N ALA A 34 6.15 1.11 1.62
CA ALA A 34 7.11 2.05 2.18
C ALA A 34 8.11 2.58 1.14
N ALA A 35 8.33 1.85 0.05
CA ALA A 35 9.22 2.24 -1.05
C ALA A 35 8.51 3.03 -2.16
N LEU A 36 7.19 3.26 -2.08
CA LEU A 36 6.45 3.97 -3.11
C LEU A 36 6.96 5.40 -3.31
N THR A 37 7.23 5.73 -4.56
CA THR A 37 7.55 7.09 -5.00
C THR A 37 6.29 7.90 -5.28
N ASP A 38 6.40 9.24 -5.30
CA ASP A 38 5.27 10.12 -5.62
C ASP A 38 4.60 9.81 -6.98
N ALA A 39 5.37 9.33 -7.96
CA ALA A 39 4.86 8.91 -9.26
C ALA A 39 4.03 7.62 -9.15
N GLU A 40 4.54 6.60 -8.44
CA GLU A 40 3.82 5.35 -8.21
C GLU A 40 2.57 5.56 -7.35
N ILE A 41 2.63 6.43 -6.35
CA ILE A 41 1.46 6.85 -5.57
C ILE A 41 0.38 7.39 -6.51
N THR A 42 0.76 8.32 -7.39
CA THR A 42 -0.18 8.92 -8.34
C THR A 42 -0.77 7.88 -9.30
N GLU A 43 0.05 6.95 -9.78
CA GLU A 43 -0.38 5.88 -10.67
C GLU A 43 -1.34 4.90 -9.97
N LEU A 44 -1.01 4.46 -8.76
CA LEU A 44 -1.85 3.59 -7.94
C LEU A 44 -3.18 4.27 -7.61
N GLU A 45 -3.14 5.53 -7.22
CA GLU A 45 -4.34 6.30 -6.90
C GLU A 45 -5.29 6.46 -8.10
N THR A 46 -4.72 6.63 -9.29
CA THR A 46 -5.47 6.83 -10.54
C THR A 46 -6.00 5.51 -11.10
N ASN A 47 -5.16 4.48 -11.19
CA ASN A 47 -5.46 3.26 -11.95
C ASN A 47 -5.99 2.12 -11.08
N VAL A 48 -5.53 2.00 -9.82
CA VAL A 48 -5.81 0.86 -8.95
C VAL A 48 -6.88 1.22 -7.92
N ILE A 49 -6.60 2.23 -7.10
CA ILE A 49 -7.48 2.69 -6.01
C ILE A 49 -8.69 3.43 -6.59
N LYS A 50 -8.50 4.18 -7.69
CA LYS A 50 -9.51 5.06 -8.32
C LYS A 50 -10.07 6.10 -7.35
N PHE A 51 -9.23 6.52 -6.39
CA PHE A 51 -9.58 7.48 -5.35
C PHE A 51 -8.29 8.20 -4.89
N GLY A 52 -8.07 9.39 -5.45
CA GLY A 52 -6.86 10.18 -5.22
C GLY A 52 -6.71 10.71 -3.80
N GLY A 53 -5.46 10.87 -3.38
CA GLY A 53 -5.02 11.50 -2.15
C GLY A 53 -5.08 10.64 -0.89
N ARG A 54 -5.54 9.38 -0.94
CA ARG A 54 -5.68 8.53 0.26
C ARG A 54 -4.34 8.03 0.79
N ILE A 55 -3.40 7.68 -0.09
CA ILE A 55 -2.11 7.10 0.33
C ILE A 55 -1.35 8.11 1.20
N LYS A 56 -1.35 9.39 0.79
CA LYS A 56 -0.71 10.48 1.53
C LYS A 56 -1.52 10.94 2.73
N ARG A 57 -2.85 11.12 2.58
CA ARG A 57 -3.72 11.59 3.67
C ARG A 57 -3.76 10.63 4.85
N ASP A 58 -3.78 9.34 4.56
CA ASP A 58 -3.85 8.30 5.57
C ASP A 58 -2.42 7.80 5.95
N ASP A 59 -1.34 8.46 5.50
CA ASP A 59 0.06 8.14 5.81
C ASP A 59 0.43 6.64 5.65
N TRP A 60 0.12 6.05 4.49
CA TRP A 60 0.37 4.62 4.27
C TRP A 60 1.86 4.27 4.32
N ILE A 61 2.72 5.16 3.80
CA ILE A 61 4.18 4.98 3.77
C ILE A 61 4.74 4.95 5.19
N GLY A 62 4.33 5.90 6.05
CA GLY A 62 4.74 5.94 7.45
C GLY A 62 4.29 4.70 8.21
N GLN A 63 3.01 4.33 8.08
CA GLN A 63 2.46 3.13 8.72
C GLN A 63 3.15 1.85 8.25
N ALA A 64 3.39 1.68 6.95
CA ALA A 64 4.10 0.54 6.41
C ALA A 64 5.53 0.45 6.97
N THR A 65 6.22 1.59 7.11
CA THR A 65 7.55 1.66 7.72
C THR A 65 7.52 1.23 9.19
N GLN A 66 6.51 1.64 9.95
CA GLN A 66 6.34 1.21 11.35
C GLN A 66 6.01 -0.26 11.49
N LEU A 67 5.22 -0.83 10.56
CA LEU A 67 4.87 -2.24 10.55
C LEU A 67 6.06 -3.14 10.19
N MET A 68 6.99 -2.66 9.37
CA MET A 68 8.25 -3.37 9.07
C MET A 68 9.22 -3.43 10.26
N ALA A 69 9.12 -2.49 11.19
CA ALA A 69 9.99 -2.40 12.36
C ALA A 69 9.48 -3.23 13.55
N GLN A 70 8.29 -3.82 13.44
CA GLN A 70 7.68 -4.69 14.45
C GLN A 70 8.07 -6.15 14.30
#